data_AF-A0A1W2CY81-F1
#
_entry.id   AF-A0A1W2CY81-F1
#
_cell.length_a   1.000
_cell.length_b   1.000
_cell.length_c   1.000
_cell.angle_alpha   90.00
_cell.angle_beta   90.00
_cell.angle_gamma   90.00
#
_symmetry.space_group_name_H-M   'P 1'
#
loop_
_entity.id
_entity.type
_entity.pdbx_description
1 polymer ?
#
loop_
_entity_poly.entity_id
_entity_poly.type
_entity_poly.pdbx_seq_one_letter_code
_entity_poly.pdbx_strand_id
1 'polypeptide(L)'
;MNKPGRRFYAGVAVFVLVCLLAAAVSASGLVFSARAKARSAAEKALYDRYGITFDMLSYFNSAFHENGDGTGTMSYEGLEDMAFVLGRYDVRVKDDTVLDVTWSHDGEDTSKGFESAAWGTEQLKEMVEINREIWSMEGFTPYIDKINAENGFVLEEQPMPEVDDETFMNAKRQARDQSRYSAEELDRMILEAAATQYQLTPEQAGMMTYDEVEDPLMSYGMEDDGTPCYWRTLFLVQDPDPENPYDFHDNPTEKDGTYYVIINVRTGVIEDVEYDTGVGGNG
;
A
#
# COMPACT_ATOMS: atom_id res chain seq x y z
N MET A 1 38.51 23.30 -57.54
CA MET A 1 38.65 23.01 -56.09
C MET A 1 37.29 23.21 -55.45
N ASN A 2 36.57 22.11 -55.26
CA ASN A 2 35.19 22.07 -54.75
C ASN A 2 35.20 22.20 -53.22
N LYS A 3 34.41 23.13 -52.69
CA LYS A 3 34.10 23.22 -51.26
C LYS A 3 33.19 22.05 -50.87
N PRO A 4 33.51 21.22 -49.87
CA PRO A 4 32.61 20.17 -49.42
C PRO A 4 31.46 20.74 -48.58
N GLY A 5 30.34 20.05 -48.68
CA GLY A 5 29.00 20.49 -48.31
C GLY A 5 28.78 20.67 -46.81
N ARG A 6 27.92 21.64 -46.54
CA ARG A 6 27.24 21.93 -45.28
C ARG A 6 26.21 20.82 -45.04
N ARG A 7 26.43 19.93 -44.06
CA ARG A 7 25.42 19.02 -43.48
C ARG A 7 25.96 18.34 -42.21
N PHE A 8 25.09 18.22 -41.21
CA PHE A 8 25.23 17.50 -39.94
C PHE A 8 26.11 18.11 -38.85
N TYR A 9 25.55 19.05 -38.09
CA TYR A 9 25.67 19.10 -36.62
C TYR A 9 24.37 19.70 -36.05
N ALA A 10 23.25 18.98 -36.25
CA ALA A 10 22.05 19.13 -35.43
C ALA A 10 22.14 18.03 -34.37
N GLY A 11 22.82 18.33 -33.26
CA GLY A 11 23.18 17.32 -32.27
C GLY A 11 23.80 17.93 -31.02
N VAL A 12 23.31 19.08 -30.59
CA VAL A 12 23.56 19.67 -29.26
C VAL A 12 22.33 20.50 -28.88
N ALA A 13 21.28 19.86 -28.32
CA ALA A 13 20.23 20.57 -27.58
C ALA A 13 19.26 19.65 -26.78
N VAL A 14 19.65 18.47 -26.28
CA VAL A 14 18.81 17.74 -25.28
C VAL A 14 19.62 17.00 -24.18
N PHE A 15 20.95 16.96 -24.21
CA PHE A 15 21.71 16.05 -23.33
C PHE A 15 22.44 16.71 -22.14
N VAL A 16 21.85 17.71 -21.48
CA VAL A 16 22.45 18.39 -20.30
C VAL A 16 21.51 18.52 -19.09
N LEU A 17 20.33 17.88 -19.10
CA LEU A 17 19.46 17.84 -17.90
C LEU A 17 19.44 16.47 -17.21
N VAL A 18 20.56 15.72 -17.22
CA VAL A 18 20.63 14.34 -16.67
C VAL A 18 21.77 14.16 -15.66
N CYS A 19 22.47 15.20 -15.20
CA CYS A 19 23.65 15.02 -14.33
C CYS A 19 23.62 15.69 -12.95
N LEU A 20 22.46 16.05 -12.39
CA LEU A 20 22.36 16.52 -10.99
C LEU A 20 21.07 16.09 -10.28
N LEU A 21 20.83 14.79 -10.16
CA LEU A 21 19.89 14.23 -9.17
C LEU A 21 20.52 13.01 -8.49
N ALA A 22 21.72 13.19 -7.94
CA ALA A 22 22.17 12.40 -6.80
C ALA A 22 21.78 13.18 -5.55
N ALA A 23 20.86 12.61 -4.75
CA ALA A 23 20.23 13.19 -3.57
C ALA A 23 19.32 14.41 -3.83
N ALA A 24 18.22 14.20 -4.56
CA ALA A 24 16.99 14.87 -4.14
C ALA A 24 16.42 14.06 -2.97
N VAL A 25 16.85 14.38 -1.75
CA VAL A 25 15.87 14.37 -0.66
C VAL A 25 14.88 15.44 -1.08
N SER A 26 13.79 15.03 -1.72
CA SER A 26 12.66 15.91 -1.94
C SER A 26 12.30 16.45 -0.56
N ALA A 27 12.64 17.71 -0.28
CA ALA A 27 11.88 18.47 0.68
C ALA A 27 10.54 18.72 0.00
N SER A 28 9.73 17.66 -0.14
CA SER A 28 8.48 17.60 -0.90
C SER A 28 7.45 18.59 -0.39
N GLY A 29 7.73 19.28 0.72
CA GLY A 29 6.76 20.13 1.42
C GLY A 29 5.58 19.34 1.99
N LEU A 30 5.48 18.04 1.65
CA LEU A 30 4.47 17.13 2.15
C LEU A 30 4.67 16.94 3.65
N VAL A 31 3.55 16.99 4.34
CA VAL A 31 3.47 16.71 5.76
C VAL A 31 2.70 15.42 5.91
N PHE A 32 3.34 14.42 6.49
CA PHE A 32 2.71 13.14 6.80
C PHE A 32 2.12 13.17 8.21
N SER A 33 0.92 12.64 8.37
CA SER A 33 0.24 12.45 9.65
C SER A 33 1.02 11.48 10.55
N ALA A 34 0.60 11.38 11.82
CA ALA A 34 1.13 10.36 12.71
C ALA A 34 0.80 8.95 12.21
N ARG A 35 -0.41 8.74 11.66
CA ARG A 35 -0.84 7.46 11.07
C ARG A 35 0.03 7.03 9.89
N ALA A 36 0.28 7.92 8.92
CA ALA A 36 1.11 7.58 7.76
C ALA A 36 2.56 7.23 8.17
N LYS A 37 3.13 7.99 9.11
CA LYS A 37 4.47 7.69 9.67
C LYS A 37 4.50 6.38 10.46
N ALA A 38 3.45 6.12 11.23
CA ALA A 38 3.28 4.89 11.99
C ALA A 38 3.33 3.66 11.08
N ARG A 39 2.62 3.70 9.94
CA ARG A 39 2.63 2.63 8.95
C ARG A 39 4.04 2.34 8.43
N SER A 40 4.75 3.36 7.92
CA SER A 40 6.13 3.16 7.42
C SER A 40 7.08 2.63 8.50
N ALA A 41 6.96 3.10 9.74
CA ALA A 41 7.74 2.61 10.87
C ALA A 41 7.40 1.14 11.20
N ALA A 42 6.11 0.79 11.13
CA ALA A 42 5.62 -0.55 11.40
C ALA A 42 6.06 -1.57 10.35
N GLU A 43 5.88 -1.27 9.06
CA GLU A 43 6.32 -2.13 7.94
C GLU A 43 7.82 -2.43 8.06
N LYS A 44 8.64 -1.40 8.33
CA LYS A 44 10.07 -1.57 8.57
C LYS A 44 10.35 -2.47 9.78
N ALA A 45 9.60 -2.31 10.87
CA ALA A 45 9.80 -3.09 12.09
C ALA A 45 9.45 -4.56 11.89
N LEU A 46 8.40 -4.86 11.13
CA LEU A 46 8.02 -6.23 10.77
C LEU A 46 9.08 -6.90 9.91
N TYR A 47 9.63 -6.18 8.93
CA TYR A 47 10.78 -6.66 8.16
C TYR A 47 12.00 -6.91 9.05
N ASP A 48 12.40 -5.93 9.87
CA ASP A 48 13.59 -6.03 10.71
C ASP A 48 13.50 -7.18 11.74
N ARG A 49 12.32 -7.42 12.31
CA ARG A 49 12.11 -8.41 13.37
C ARG A 49 11.78 -9.81 12.84
N TYR A 50 10.85 -9.90 11.91
CA TYR A 50 10.29 -11.16 11.44
C TYR A 50 10.68 -11.47 9.99
N GLY A 51 11.24 -10.53 9.23
CA GLY A 51 11.54 -10.72 7.81
C GLY A 51 10.30 -10.64 6.91
N ILE A 52 9.20 -10.06 7.40
CA ILE A 52 7.96 -9.88 6.63
C ILE A 52 8.17 -8.80 5.59
N THR A 53 8.04 -9.16 4.31
CA THR A 53 8.20 -8.24 3.16
C THR A 53 6.87 -7.60 2.78
N PHE A 54 6.89 -6.61 1.88
CA PHE A 54 5.65 -6.02 1.34
C PHE A 54 4.73 -7.05 0.68
N ASP A 55 5.28 -8.04 -0.02
CA ASP A 55 4.47 -9.12 -0.61
C ASP A 55 3.77 -9.96 0.42
N MET A 56 4.45 -10.23 1.53
CA MET A 56 3.85 -10.99 2.60
C MET A 56 2.75 -10.18 3.29
N LEU A 57 2.88 -8.84 3.36
CA LEU A 57 1.86 -7.97 3.94
C LEU A 57 0.55 -7.97 3.14
N SER A 58 0.55 -8.32 1.85
CA SER A 58 -0.67 -8.49 1.05
C SER A 58 -1.61 -9.59 1.57
N TYR A 59 -1.13 -10.48 2.47
CA TYR A 59 -1.94 -11.49 3.14
C TYR A 59 -2.59 -11.00 4.44
N PHE A 60 -2.53 -9.70 4.72
CA PHE A 60 -3.02 -9.11 5.96
C PHE A 60 -3.90 -7.89 5.69
N ASN A 61 -4.98 -7.78 6.46
CA ASN A 61 -5.68 -6.51 6.64
C ASN A 61 -4.89 -5.65 7.62
N SER A 62 -4.70 -4.38 7.26
CA SER A 62 -3.95 -3.43 8.07
C SER A 62 -4.87 -2.39 8.71
N ALA A 63 -4.60 -2.00 9.96
CA ALA A 63 -5.41 -1.02 10.69
C ALA A 63 -4.55 -0.21 11.66
N PHE A 64 -4.89 1.08 11.82
CA PHE A 64 -4.26 1.95 12.80
C PHE A 64 -5.23 2.32 13.92
N HIS A 65 -4.78 2.16 15.16
CA HIS A 65 -5.52 2.54 16.35
C HIS A 65 -4.71 3.53 17.19
N GLU A 66 -5.26 4.72 17.44
CA GLU A 66 -4.70 5.62 18.43
C GLU A 66 -4.93 5.09 19.84
N ASN A 67 -3.85 5.01 20.61
CA ASN A 67 -3.91 4.70 22.03
C ASN A 67 -4.07 6.02 22.80
N GLY A 68 -4.94 6.03 23.82
CA GLY A 68 -5.23 7.23 24.63
C GLY A 68 -4.05 7.79 25.46
N ASP A 69 -2.85 7.22 25.33
CA ASP A 69 -1.60 7.66 25.96
C ASP A 69 -0.64 8.39 24.99
N GLY A 70 -1.14 8.73 23.79
CA GLY A 70 -0.36 9.40 22.75
C GLY A 70 0.59 8.46 22.00
N THR A 71 0.36 7.15 22.09
CA THR A 71 0.95 6.15 21.20
C THR A 71 -0.08 5.71 20.17
N GLY A 72 0.35 5.04 19.11
CA GLY A 72 -0.54 4.36 18.17
C GLY A 72 -0.14 2.89 18.04
N THR A 73 -1.06 2.05 17.58
CA THR A 73 -0.79 0.65 17.24
C THR A 73 -1.18 0.44 15.79
N MET A 74 -0.23 -0.01 14.99
CA MET A 74 -0.48 -0.54 13.65
C MET A 74 -0.65 -2.05 13.76
N SER A 75 -1.81 -2.56 13.36
CA SER A 75 -2.14 -3.98 13.40
C SER A 75 -2.20 -4.54 11.99
N TYR A 76 -1.71 -5.77 11.80
CA TYR A 76 -1.78 -6.53 10.56
C TYR A 76 -2.34 -7.91 10.88
N GLU A 77 -3.58 -8.17 10.51
CA GLU A 77 -4.32 -9.41 10.79
C GLU A 77 -4.51 -10.23 9.52
N GLY A 78 -4.27 -11.54 9.57
CA GLY A 78 -4.40 -12.40 8.40
C GLY A 78 -5.77 -12.27 7.72
N LEU A 79 -5.79 -12.30 6.39
CA LEU A 79 -7.03 -12.19 5.61
C LEU A 79 -7.95 -13.38 5.85
N GLU A 80 -9.24 -13.10 6.03
CA GLU A 80 -10.32 -14.09 5.98
C GLU A 80 -10.06 -15.37 6.81
N ASP A 81 -10.09 -16.54 6.17
CA ASP A 81 -9.87 -17.84 6.79
C ASP A 81 -8.42 -18.04 7.24
N MET A 82 -7.47 -17.26 6.74
CA MET A 82 -6.07 -17.28 7.16
C MET A 82 -5.81 -16.51 8.47
N ALA A 83 -6.79 -15.75 8.98
CA ALA A 83 -6.64 -14.95 10.19
C ALA A 83 -6.10 -15.76 11.38
N PHE A 84 -6.52 -17.02 11.52
CA PHE A 84 -5.99 -17.89 12.57
C PHE A 84 -4.55 -18.33 12.31
N VAL A 85 -4.22 -18.84 11.12
CA VAL A 85 -2.89 -19.42 10.85
C VAL A 85 -1.80 -18.37 10.75
N LEU A 86 -2.12 -17.19 10.19
CA LEU A 86 -1.21 -16.06 10.08
C LEU A 86 -1.19 -15.20 11.34
N GLY A 87 -2.27 -15.24 12.12
CA GLY A 87 -2.42 -14.47 13.33
C GLY A 87 -2.44 -12.97 13.09
N ARG A 88 -2.05 -12.21 14.11
CA ARG A 88 -1.98 -10.75 14.08
C ARG A 88 -0.62 -10.25 14.54
N TYR A 89 -0.04 -9.35 13.76
CA TYR A 89 1.10 -8.54 14.18
C TYR A 89 0.60 -7.21 14.74
N ASP A 90 1.10 -6.81 15.91
CA ASP A 90 0.83 -5.50 16.50
C ASP A 90 2.16 -4.75 16.65
N VAL A 91 2.24 -3.55 16.05
CA VAL A 91 3.40 -2.66 16.15
C VAL A 91 2.99 -1.40 16.88
N ARG A 92 3.50 -1.24 18.10
CA ARG A 92 3.23 -0.05 18.89
C ARG A 92 4.25 1.02 18.55
N VAL A 93 3.77 2.21 18.22
CA VAL A 93 4.59 3.35 17.81
C VAL A 93 4.27 4.58 18.64
N LYS A 94 5.25 5.46 18.77
CA LYS A 94 5.05 6.82 19.26
C LYS A 94 5.75 7.77 18.32
N ASP A 95 4.97 8.65 17.70
CA ASP A 95 5.41 9.48 16.59
C ASP A 95 5.90 8.60 15.42
N ASP A 96 7.21 8.43 15.27
CA ASP A 96 7.88 7.58 14.27
C ASP A 96 8.75 6.48 14.92
N THR A 97 8.72 6.38 16.25
CA THR A 97 9.56 5.47 17.01
C THR A 97 8.78 4.22 17.39
N VAL A 98 9.27 3.07 16.94
CA VAL A 98 8.74 1.76 17.33
C VAL A 98 9.08 1.48 18.79
N LEU A 99 8.05 1.23 19.59
CA LEU A 99 8.16 0.91 21.01
C LEU A 99 8.18 -0.60 21.24
N ASP A 100 7.34 -1.34 20.52
CA ASP A 100 7.19 -2.79 20.64
C ASP A 100 6.65 -3.38 19.35
N VAL A 101 6.96 -4.66 19.12
CA VAL A 101 6.51 -5.44 17.95
C VAL A 101 6.22 -6.86 18.44
N THR A 102 4.97 -7.28 18.31
CA THR A 102 4.51 -8.60 18.77
C THR A 102 3.74 -9.31 17.69
N TRP A 103 3.79 -10.65 17.71
CA TRP A 103 2.95 -11.52 16.90
C TRP A 103 2.09 -12.39 17.81
N SER A 104 0.83 -12.62 17.45
CA SER A 104 -0.09 -13.45 18.26
C SER A 104 0.41 -14.88 18.46
N HIS A 105 1.24 -15.39 17.55
CA HIS A 105 1.88 -16.71 17.65
C HIS A 105 3.35 -16.65 18.06
N ASP A 106 3.80 -15.55 18.69
CA ASP A 106 5.16 -15.46 19.21
C ASP A 106 5.48 -16.65 20.14
N GLY A 107 6.51 -17.42 19.77
CA GLY A 107 6.97 -18.59 20.52
C GLY A 107 6.28 -19.92 20.15
N GLU A 108 5.35 -19.92 19.20
CA GLU A 108 4.78 -21.15 18.65
C GLU A 108 5.72 -21.84 17.64
N ASP A 109 5.53 -23.14 17.44
CA ASP A 109 6.34 -23.96 16.53
C ASP A 109 5.82 -23.86 15.09
N THR A 110 6.61 -23.26 14.20
CA THR A 110 6.33 -23.12 12.77
C THR A 110 7.11 -24.12 11.91
N SER A 111 7.81 -25.08 12.51
CA SER A 111 8.81 -25.91 11.79
C SER A 111 8.22 -27.01 10.90
N LYS A 112 6.90 -27.25 10.93
CA LYS A 112 6.23 -28.32 10.17
C LYS A 112 5.62 -27.83 8.86
N GLY A 113 6.04 -26.67 8.34
CA GLY A 113 5.45 -26.09 7.13
C GLY A 113 3.98 -25.75 7.36
N PHE A 114 3.14 -25.95 6.34
CA PHE A 114 1.69 -25.70 6.40
C PHE A 114 0.90 -26.64 7.33
N GLU A 115 1.53 -27.67 7.91
CA GLU A 115 0.93 -28.51 8.96
C GLU A 115 1.12 -27.93 10.37
N SER A 116 1.82 -26.80 10.49
CA SER A 116 1.95 -26.06 11.76
C SER A 116 0.66 -25.28 12.03
N ALA A 117 0.27 -25.16 13.31
CA ALA A 117 -0.90 -24.35 13.69
C ALA A 117 -0.70 -22.85 13.39
N ALA A 118 0.55 -22.37 13.52
CA ALA A 118 0.96 -21.02 13.21
C ALA A 118 1.89 -21.01 11.99
N TRP A 119 1.67 -20.06 11.08
CA TRP A 119 2.41 -19.88 9.83
C TRP A 119 3.22 -18.60 9.92
N GLY A 120 4.55 -18.77 9.96
CA GLY A 120 5.49 -17.65 10.04
C GLY A 120 6.06 -17.28 8.67
N THR A 121 7.17 -16.54 8.69
CA THR A 121 7.83 -15.99 7.50
C THR A 121 8.19 -17.04 6.44
N GLU A 122 8.58 -18.25 6.84
CA GLU A 122 8.91 -19.31 5.88
C GLU A 122 7.66 -19.78 5.11
N GLN A 123 6.51 -19.95 5.78
CA GLN A 123 5.24 -20.27 5.14
C GLN A 123 4.76 -19.13 4.24
N LEU A 124 4.84 -17.88 4.73
CA LEU A 124 4.48 -16.70 3.94
C LEU A 124 5.35 -16.59 2.68
N LYS A 125 6.64 -16.90 2.77
CA LYS A 125 7.54 -16.93 1.61
C LYS A 125 7.13 -17.99 0.60
N GLU A 126 6.80 -19.19 1.06
CA GLU A 126 6.31 -20.26 0.19
C GLU A 126 4.96 -19.90 -0.44
N MET A 127 4.08 -19.21 0.30
CA MET A 127 2.81 -18.69 -0.23
C MET A 127 3.05 -17.68 -1.36
N VAL A 128 3.93 -16.70 -1.17
CA VAL A 128 4.31 -15.74 -2.22
C VAL A 128 4.89 -16.47 -3.44
N GLU A 129 5.83 -17.40 -3.24
CA GLU A 129 6.46 -18.15 -4.33
C GLU A 129 5.44 -18.96 -5.15
N ILE A 130 4.54 -19.68 -4.50
CA ILE A 130 3.50 -20.46 -5.16
C ILE A 130 2.50 -19.54 -5.85
N ASN A 131 2.04 -18.48 -5.17
CA ASN A 131 1.01 -17.62 -5.72
C ASN A 131 1.48 -16.87 -6.96
N ARG A 132 2.76 -16.53 -7.06
CA ARG A 132 3.36 -15.99 -8.30
C ARG A 132 3.33 -16.96 -9.48
N GLU A 133 3.30 -18.27 -9.22
CA GLU A 133 3.24 -19.28 -10.28
C GLU A 133 1.81 -19.61 -10.72
N ILE A 134 0.87 -19.67 -9.77
CA ILE A 134 -0.49 -20.21 -10.02
C ILE A 134 -1.62 -19.19 -9.84
N TRP A 135 -1.33 -18.01 -9.30
CA TRP A 135 -2.29 -16.92 -9.02
C TRP A 135 -3.54 -17.41 -8.29
N SER A 136 -3.34 -18.30 -7.31
CA SER A 136 -4.41 -18.92 -6.55
C SER A 136 -3.97 -19.28 -5.13
N MET A 137 -4.87 -19.01 -4.19
CA MET A 137 -4.75 -19.40 -2.79
C MET A 137 -5.34 -20.78 -2.48
N GLU A 138 -6.00 -21.42 -3.46
CA GLU A 138 -6.71 -22.69 -3.26
C GLU A 138 -5.77 -23.83 -2.81
N GLY A 139 -4.48 -23.73 -3.10
CA GLY A 139 -3.47 -24.70 -2.66
C GLY A 139 -3.31 -24.78 -1.14
N PHE A 140 -3.66 -23.71 -0.42
CA PHE A 140 -3.50 -23.60 1.03
C PHE A 140 -4.78 -23.93 1.80
N THR A 141 -5.95 -23.78 1.16
CA THR A 141 -7.27 -23.99 1.78
C THR A 141 -7.39 -25.32 2.53
N PRO A 142 -6.93 -26.48 2.02
CA PRO A 142 -7.04 -27.74 2.77
C PRO A 142 -6.30 -27.74 4.12
N TYR A 143 -5.19 -27.01 4.22
CA TYR A 143 -4.44 -26.86 5.47
C TYR A 143 -5.14 -25.88 6.40
N ILE A 144 -5.58 -24.74 5.87
CA ILE A 144 -6.31 -23.70 6.61
C ILE A 144 -7.59 -24.28 7.22
N ASP A 145 -8.43 -24.95 6.42
CA ASP A 145 -9.67 -25.59 6.85
C ASP A 145 -9.44 -26.59 7.98
N LYS A 146 -8.42 -27.44 7.82
CA LYS A 146 -8.06 -28.45 8.81
C LYS A 146 -7.63 -27.80 10.11
N ILE A 147 -6.72 -26.82 10.07
CA ILE A 147 -6.20 -26.14 11.26
C ILE A 147 -7.30 -25.34 11.94
N ASN A 148 -8.12 -24.61 11.19
CA ASN A 148 -9.26 -23.86 11.71
C ASN A 148 -10.26 -24.77 12.41
N ALA A 149 -10.60 -25.92 11.81
CA ALA A 149 -11.48 -26.90 12.41
C ALA A 149 -10.89 -27.53 13.69
N GLU A 150 -9.59 -27.85 13.70
CA GLU A 150 -8.90 -28.41 14.87
C GLU A 150 -8.82 -27.41 16.04
N ASN A 151 -8.77 -26.10 15.74
CA ASN A 151 -8.67 -25.04 16.74
C ASN A 151 -10.01 -24.35 17.05
N GLY A 152 -11.10 -24.75 16.39
CA GLY A 152 -12.42 -24.15 16.57
C GLY A 152 -12.48 -22.69 16.14
N PHE A 153 -11.61 -22.28 15.20
CA PHE A 153 -11.65 -20.94 14.63
C PHE A 153 -12.90 -20.79 13.75
N VAL A 154 -13.59 -19.67 13.93
CA VAL A 154 -14.73 -19.28 13.11
C VAL A 154 -14.49 -17.82 12.75
N LEU A 155 -14.46 -17.53 11.46
CA LEU A 155 -14.39 -16.16 10.98
C LEU A 155 -15.69 -15.43 11.37
N GLU A 156 -15.57 -14.42 12.22
CA GLU A 156 -16.68 -13.53 12.55
C GLU A 156 -16.80 -12.46 11.46
N GLU A 157 -17.74 -12.62 10.54
CA GLU A 157 -18.09 -11.55 9.60
C GLU A 157 -18.71 -10.38 10.37
N GLN A 158 -18.04 -9.24 10.36
CA GLN A 158 -18.66 -8.00 10.81
C GLN A 158 -19.48 -7.41 9.67
N PRO A 159 -20.80 -7.20 9.86
CA PRO A 159 -21.61 -6.58 8.82
C PRO A 159 -21.08 -5.16 8.59
N MET A 160 -20.85 -4.82 7.32
CA MET A 160 -20.55 -3.42 6.98
C MET A 160 -21.70 -2.54 7.49
N PRO A 161 -21.39 -1.41 8.14
CA PRO A 161 -22.43 -0.49 8.57
C PRO A 161 -23.19 0.03 7.35
N GLU A 162 -24.50 -0.20 7.32
CA GLU A 162 -25.36 0.37 6.28
C GLU A 162 -25.44 1.90 6.48
N VAL A 163 -24.90 2.64 5.52
CA VAL A 163 -25.05 4.09 5.41
C VAL A 163 -25.96 4.36 4.24
N ASP A 164 -27.01 5.16 4.43
CA ASP A 164 -27.91 5.51 3.33
C ASP A 164 -27.19 6.41 2.29
N ASP A 165 -27.59 6.27 1.02
CA ASP A 165 -26.97 6.97 -0.11
C ASP A 165 -26.95 8.49 0.06
N GLU A 166 -27.98 9.07 0.70
CA GLU A 166 -28.06 10.52 0.89
C GLU A 166 -27.02 10.99 1.92
N THR A 167 -26.92 10.30 3.06
CA THR A 167 -25.89 10.54 4.07
C THR A 167 -24.49 10.37 3.49
N PHE A 168 -24.26 9.28 2.76
CA PHE A 168 -22.98 9.01 2.09
C PHE A 168 -22.60 10.14 1.13
N MET A 169 -23.50 10.52 0.22
CA MET A 169 -23.22 11.57 -0.76
C MET A 169 -23.12 12.96 -0.13
N ASN A 170 -23.82 13.22 0.98
CA ASN A 170 -23.68 14.46 1.75
C ASN A 170 -22.30 14.59 2.39
N ALA A 171 -21.75 13.51 2.96
CA ALA A 171 -20.39 13.50 3.51
C ALA A 171 -19.35 13.83 2.42
N LYS A 172 -19.48 13.24 1.22
CA LYS A 172 -18.58 13.54 0.09
C LYS A 172 -18.65 15.00 -0.35
N ARG A 173 -19.87 15.55 -0.48
CA ARG A 173 -20.08 16.98 -0.80
C ARG A 173 -19.47 17.88 0.27
N GLN A 174 -19.69 17.56 1.54
CA GLN A 174 -19.16 18.32 2.67
C GLN A 174 -17.63 18.31 2.71
N ALA A 175 -16.99 17.18 2.41
CA ALA A 175 -15.54 17.09 2.31
C ALA A 175 -15.01 17.94 1.15
N ARG A 176 -15.58 17.79 -0.05
CA ARG A 176 -15.22 18.60 -1.22
C ARG A 176 -15.38 20.10 -0.97
N ASP A 177 -16.48 20.53 -0.38
CA ASP A 177 -16.76 21.95 -0.12
C ASP A 177 -15.82 22.56 0.94
N GLN A 178 -15.16 21.72 1.74
CA GLN A 178 -14.10 22.12 2.66
C GLN A 178 -12.70 22.14 2.03
N SER A 179 -12.54 21.66 0.79
CA SER A 179 -11.24 21.58 0.14
C SER A 179 -10.62 22.96 -0.05
N ARG A 180 -9.33 23.07 0.28
CA ARG A 180 -8.50 24.25 0.02
C ARG A 180 -7.63 24.12 -1.23
N TYR A 181 -7.67 22.95 -1.86
CA TYR A 181 -6.87 22.59 -3.02
C TYR A 181 -7.80 22.16 -4.17
N SER A 182 -7.35 22.35 -5.40
CA SER A 182 -8.01 21.73 -6.55
C SER A 182 -7.76 20.20 -6.55
N ALA A 183 -8.60 19.44 -7.27
CA ALA A 183 -8.37 18.01 -7.45
C ALA A 183 -6.99 17.74 -8.10
N GLU A 184 -6.58 18.54 -9.09
CA GLU A 184 -5.27 18.42 -9.74
C GLU A 184 -4.09 18.68 -8.78
N GLU A 185 -4.27 19.57 -7.80
CA GLU A 185 -3.27 19.80 -6.76
C GLU A 185 -3.18 18.62 -5.79
N LEU A 186 -4.33 18.05 -5.38
CA LEU A 186 -4.40 16.89 -4.50
C LEU A 186 -3.81 15.64 -5.18
N ASP A 187 -4.17 15.39 -6.44
CA ASP A 187 -3.63 14.28 -7.24
C ASP A 187 -2.09 14.34 -7.32
N ARG A 188 -1.54 15.54 -7.57
CA ARG A 188 -0.08 15.72 -7.60
C ARG A 188 0.58 15.41 -6.25
N MET A 189 -0.02 15.87 -5.14
CA MET A 189 0.49 15.58 -3.80
C MET A 189 0.40 14.09 -3.47
N ILE A 190 -0.66 13.43 -3.92
CA ILE A 190 -0.87 12.00 -3.77
C ILE A 190 0.22 11.19 -4.49
N LEU A 191 0.48 11.50 -5.77
CA LEU A 191 1.53 10.84 -6.55
C LEU A 191 2.90 11.06 -5.91
N GLU A 192 3.20 12.29 -5.48
CA GLU A 192 4.45 12.61 -4.79
C GLU A 192 4.57 11.87 -3.45
N ALA A 193 3.48 11.69 -2.71
CA ALA A 193 3.45 10.96 -1.45
C ALA A 193 3.77 9.47 -1.66
N ALA A 194 3.10 8.80 -2.60
CA ALA A 194 3.35 7.40 -2.95
C ALA A 194 4.81 7.21 -3.42
N ALA A 195 5.27 8.05 -4.34
CA ALA A 195 6.64 8.00 -4.85
C ALA A 195 7.69 8.23 -3.76
N THR A 196 7.44 9.16 -2.84
CA THR A 196 8.36 9.45 -1.72
C THR A 196 8.39 8.30 -0.72
N GLN A 197 7.23 7.81 -0.29
CA GLN A 197 7.13 6.81 0.77
C GLN A 197 7.74 5.47 0.33
N TYR A 198 7.42 5.02 -0.89
CA TYR A 198 7.90 3.75 -1.41
C TYR A 198 9.15 3.86 -2.29
N GLN A 199 9.78 5.05 -2.30
CA GLN A 199 11.06 5.33 -2.97
C GLN A 199 11.04 4.98 -4.47
N LEU A 200 9.95 5.30 -5.14
CA LEU A 200 9.80 5.06 -6.57
C LEU A 200 10.80 5.91 -7.36
N THR A 201 11.36 5.32 -8.41
CA THR A 201 12.20 6.07 -9.34
C THR A 201 11.36 7.10 -10.11
N PRO A 202 11.98 8.16 -10.67
CA PRO A 202 11.25 9.12 -11.51
C PRO A 202 10.56 8.47 -12.72
N GLU A 203 11.09 7.36 -13.22
CA GLU A 203 10.50 6.58 -14.31
C GLU A 203 9.24 5.86 -13.84
N GLN A 204 9.32 5.13 -12.72
CA GLN A 204 8.17 4.46 -12.10
C GLN A 204 7.06 5.46 -11.72
N ALA A 205 7.41 6.56 -11.06
CA ALA A 205 6.44 7.60 -10.69
C ALA A 205 5.78 8.23 -11.93
N GLY A 206 6.48 8.30 -13.06
CA GLY A 206 5.95 8.78 -14.34
C GLY A 206 5.04 7.79 -15.07
N MET A 207 5.07 6.51 -14.68
CA MET A 207 4.20 5.46 -15.20
C MET A 207 2.91 5.29 -14.39
N MET A 208 2.85 5.83 -13.17
CA MET A 208 1.67 5.69 -12.32
C MET A 208 0.42 6.27 -12.98
N THR A 209 -0.65 5.48 -12.99
CA THR A 209 -1.98 5.89 -13.42
C THR A 209 -2.91 5.94 -12.22
N TYR A 210 -4.08 6.55 -12.38
CA TYR A 210 -5.10 6.56 -11.33
C TYR A 210 -6.27 5.66 -11.71
N ASP A 211 -7.05 5.29 -10.71
CA ASP A 211 -8.40 4.79 -10.91
C ASP A 211 -9.27 5.72 -11.77
N GLU A 212 -10.00 5.11 -12.70
CA GLU A 212 -11.05 5.77 -13.46
C GLU A 212 -12.27 5.94 -12.56
N VAL A 213 -12.50 7.17 -12.09
CA VAL A 213 -13.66 7.51 -11.28
C VAL A 213 -14.71 8.20 -12.16
N GLU A 214 -15.88 7.59 -12.33
CA GLU A 214 -16.97 8.16 -13.14
C GLU A 214 -17.47 9.51 -12.61
N ASP A 215 -17.59 9.64 -11.28
CA ASP A 215 -17.93 10.88 -10.60
C ASP A 215 -16.78 11.30 -9.67
N PRO A 216 -16.05 12.39 -9.97
CA PRO A 216 -14.95 12.89 -9.14
C PRO A 216 -15.33 13.16 -7.68
N LEU A 217 -16.63 13.33 -7.38
CA LEU A 217 -17.11 13.44 -6.00
C LEU A 217 -16.80 12.18 -5.18
N MET A 218 -16.70 11.00 -5.82
CA MET A 218 -16.43 9.72 -5.18
C MET A 218 -15.04 9.65 -4.53
N SER A 219 -14.09 10.46 -5.00
CA SER A 219 -12.78 10.60 -4.38
C SER A 219 -12.80 11.40 -3.08
N TYR A 220 -13.91 12.06 -2.70
CA TYR A 220 -14.00 12.80 -1.44
C TYR A 220 -14.69 11.96 -0.36
N GLY A 221 -14.35 12.19 0.92
CA GLY A 221 -14.95 11.48 2.04
C GLY A 221 -14.65 12.12 3.38
N MET A 222 -15.31 11.63 4.43
CA MET A 222 -15.01 11.97 5.82
C MET A 222 -14.49 10.71 6.51
N GLU A 223 -13.35 10.81 7.17
CA GLU A 223 -12.87 9.77 8.10
C GLU A 223 -13.76 9.75 9.36
N ASP A 224 -13.66 8.68 10.15
CA ASP A 224 -14.48 8.49 11.36
C ASP A 224 -14.30 9.59 12.41
N ASP A 225 -13.13 10.22 12.45
CA ASP A 225 -12.83 11.36 13.33
C ASP A 225 -13.38 12.71 12.80
N GLY A 226 -14.05 12.69 11.64
CA GLY A 226 -14.59 13.87 10.97
C GLY A 226 -13.57 14.63 10.11
N THR A 227 -12.40 14.05 9.85
CA THR A 227 -11.41 14.63 8.95
C THR A 227 -11.89 14.54 7.49
N PRO A 228 -12.01 15.67 6.77
CA PRO A 228 -12.38 15.65 5.36
C PRO A 228 -11.17 15.27 4.51
N CYS A 229 -11.33 14.22 3.71
CA CYS A 229 -10.27 13.60 2.94
C CYS A 229 -10.62 13.54 1.45
N TYR A 230 -9.55 13.39 0.68
CA TYR A 230 -9.56 13.00 -0.72
C TYR A 230 -8.73 11.73 -0.85
N TRP A 231 -9.30 10.73 -1.52
CA TRP A 231 -8.79 9.38 -1.68
C TRP A 231 -8.53 9.13 -3.15
N ARG A 232 -7.37 8.56 -3.45
CA ARG A 232 -7.08 8.00 -4.77
C ARG A 232 -6.41 6.66 -4.64
N THR A 233 -6.69 5.85 -5.63
CA THR A 233 -5.97 4.62 -5.91
C THR A 233 -5.07 4.89 -7.11
N LEU A 234 -3.78 4.64 -6.97
CA LEU A 234 -2.84 4.66 -8.09
C LEU A 234 -2.43 3.24 -8.45
N PHE A 235 -2.19 3.01 -9.73
CA PHE A 235 -1.67 1.75 -10.25
C PHE A 235 -0.30 1.99 -10.86
N LEU A 236 0.64 1.10 -10.56
CA LEU A 236 1.91 1.00 -11.28
C LEU A 236 1.96 -0.36 -11.97
N VAL A 237 2.08 -0.34 -13.29
CA VAL A 237 2.28 -1.51 -14.14
C VAL A 237 3.40 -1.18 -15.12
N GLN A 238 4.59 -1.75 -14.89
CA GLN A 238 5.79 -1.42 -15.67
C GLN A 238 5.86 -2.16 -17.02
N ASP A 239 5.24 -3.34 -17.12
CA ASP A 239 5.12 -4.12 -18.36
C ASP A 239 3.66 -4.52 -18.62
N PRO A 240 2.78 -3.57 -19.02
CA PRO A 240 1.34 -3.81 -19.11
C PRO A 240 0.99 -4.78 -20.25
N ASP A 241 0.07 -5.70 -19.98
CA ASP A 241 -0.53 -6.53 -21.03
C ASP A 241 -1.34 -5.62 -21.99
N PRO A 242 -1.14 -5.73 -23.33
CA PRO A 242 -1.88 -4.94 -24.31
C PRO A 242 -3.41 -5.14 -24.29
N GLU A 243 -3.89 -6.29 -23.84
CA GLU A 243 -5.31 -6.66 -23.70
C GLU A 243 -5.86 -6.27 -22.32
N ASN A 244 -5.03 -6.26 -21.27
CA ASN A 244 -5.39 -5.80 -19.93
C ASN A 244 -4.29 -4.92 -19.29
N PRO A 245 -4.27 -3.60 -19.55
CA PRO A 245 -3.17 -2.73 -19.12
C PRO A 245 -3.15 -2.43 -17.61
N TYR A 246 -4.15 -2.92 -16.87
CA TYR A 246 -4.22 -2.83 -15.41
C TYR A 246 -3.84 -4.15 -14.74
N ASP A 247 -3.53 -5.19 -15.53
CA ASP A 247 -3.03 -6.44 -15.03
C ASP A 247 -1.54 -6.33 -14.71
N PHE A 248 -1.20 -6.43 -13.44
CA PHE A 248 0.18 -6.60 -13.00
C PHE A 248 0.50 -8.06 -12.64
N HIS A 249 -0.44 -8.99 -12.81
CA HIS A 249 -0.25 -10.39 -12.45
C HIS A 249 0.55 -11.16 -13.51
N ASP A 250 0.39 -10.86 -14.80
CA ASP A 250 1.03 -11.71 -15.82
C ASP A 250 2.56 -11.57 -15.89
N ASN A 251 3.12 -10.38 -15.61
CA ASN A 251 4.57 -10.14 -15.56
C ASN A 251 4.96 -9.22 -14.37
N PRO A 252 5.09 -9.78 -13.16
CA PRO A 252 5.52 -9.06 -11.97
C PRO A 252 6.81 -8.26 -12.13
N THR A 253 6.76 -6.94 -11.98
CA THR A 253 7.96 -6.12 -11.77
C THR A 253 7.96 -5.53 -10.37
N GLU A 254 9.15 -5.42 -9.74
CA GLU A 254 9.32 -4.79 -8.43
C GLU A 254 8.60 -3.43 -8.40
N LYS A 255 7.78 -3.19 -7.38
CA LYS A 255 6.92 -2.00 -7.19
C LYS A 255 5.63 -1.95 -8.01
N ASP A 256 5.38 -2.91 -8.89
CA ASP A 256 4.06 -3.02 -9.53
C ASP A 256 3.00 -3.38 -8.47
N GLY A 257 1.85 -2.75 -8.60
CA GLY A 257 0.74 -2.94 -7.66
C GLY A 257 -0.10 -1.70 -7.50
N THR A 258 -0.85 -1.68 -6.41
CA THR A 258 -1.85 -0.67 -6.08
C THR A 258 -1.39 0.17 -4.90
N TYR A 259 -1.55 1.47 -5.02
CA TYR A 259 -1.19 2.44 -3.98
C TYR A 259 -2.43 3.20 -3.55
N TYR A 260 -2.83 3.09 -2.28
CA TYR A 260 -3.95 3.82 -1.73
C TYR A 260 -3.43 5.02 -0.95
N VAL A 261 -3.87 6.22 -1.32
CA VAL A 261 -3.40 7.45 -0.66
C VAL A 261 -4.58 8.28 -0.19
N ILE A 262 -4.48 8.73 1.06
CA ILE A 262 -5.46 9.57 1.72
C ILE A 262 -4.82 10.92 2.04
N ILE A 263 -5.43 12.01 1.59
CA ILE A 263 -4.97 13.37 1.88
C ILE A 263 -6.08 14.23 2.49
N ASN A 264 -5.74 14.98 3.53
CA ASN A 264 -6.63 15.93 4.17
C ASN A 264 -6.82 17.17 3.30
N VAL A 265 -8.05 17.38 2.82
CA VAL A 265 -8.36 18.42 1.83
C VAL A 265 -8.24 19.84 2.39
N ARG A 266 -8.18 20.02 3.71
CA ARG A 266 -8.03 21.34 4.34
C ARG A 266 -6.57 21.74 4.56
N THR A 267 -5.69 20.75 4.73
CA THR A 267 -4.33 20.98 5.22
C THR A 267 -3.26 20.50 4.24
N GLY A 268 -3.60 19.62 3.30
CA GLY A 268 -2.64 18.95 2.43
C GLY A 268 -1.78 17.91 3.17
N VAL A 269 -2.15 17.56 4.41
CA VAL A 269 -1.47 16.51 5.18
C VAL A 269 -1.83 15.16 4.58
N ILE A 270 -0.83 14.34 4.31
CA ILE A 270 -0.99 12.95 3.88
C ILE A 270 -1.38 12.13 5.12
N GLU A 271 -2.63 11.67 5.15
CA GLU A 271 -3.20 10.96 6.30
C GLU A 271 -2.87 9.47 6.28
N ASP A 272 -2.73 8.88 5.10
CA ASP A 272 -2.25 7.50 4.93
C ASP A 272 -1.70 7.27 3.52
N VAL A 273 -0.80 6.29 3.39
CA VAL A 273 -0.24 5.80 2.13
C VAL A 273 0.02 4.31 2.30
N GLU A 274 -0.71 3.50 1.56
CA GLU A 274 -0.65 2.04 1.60
C GLU A 274 -0.24 1.51 0.23
N TYR A 275 0.54 0.43 0.22
CA TYR A 275 0.96 -0.29 -0.97
C TYR A 275 0.53 -1.74 -0.85
N ASP A 276 -0.23 -2.18 -1.84
CA ASP A 276 -0.69 -3.54 -1.99
C ASP A 276 -0.14 -4.10 -3.30
N THR A 277 0.61 -5.21 -3.21
CA THR A 277 1.17 -5.90 -4.38
C THR A 277 0.13 -6.77 -5.07
N GLY A 278 -1.10 -6.85 -4.55
CA GLY A 278 -2.04 -7.94 -4.76
C GLY A 278 -1.63 -9.14 -3.90
N VAL A 279 -2.60 -9.97 -3.51
CA VAL A 279 -2.35 -11.18 -2.70
C VAL A 279 -1.17 -11.95 -3.31
N GLY A 280 -0.09 -12.14 -2.56
CA GLY A 280 1.15 -12.82 -2.97
C GLY A 280 1.96 -12.17 -4.09
N GLY A 281 1.83 -10.87 -4.31
CA GLY A 281 2.33 -10.13 -5.47
C GLY A 281 3.84 -9.87 -5.58
N ASN A 282 4.19 -8.78 -6.27
CA ASN A 282 5.36 -8.60 -7.15
C ASN A 282 6.59 -7.88 -6.57
N GLY A 283 6.68 -7.73 -5.26
CA GLY A 283 7.75 -7.04 -4.53
C GLY A 283 9.07 -7.80 -4.37
#